data_AF-A0A6B3GCL6-F1
#
_entry.id   AF-A0A6B3GCL6-F1
#
_cell.length_a   1.000
_cell.length_b   1.000
_cell.length_c   1.000
_cell.angle_alpha   90.00
_cell.angle_beta   90.00
_cell.angle_gamma   90.00
#
_symmetry.space_group_name_H-M   'P 1'
#
loop_
_entity.id
_entity.type
_entity.pdbx_description
1 polymer ?
#
loop_
_entity_poly.entity_id
_entity_poly.type
_entity_poly.pdbx_seq_one_letter_code
_entity_poly.pdbx_strand_id
1 'polypeptide(L)'
;AGFPAAVYRSRHWWVPTAVLSTVVAALLGWWIGTHPEVQAAIAAPEDLRAMTRPGGKYETYYSSHPAASFAAQVWTNNAQAAALCLVLGAFLCIPVIWILFLNMLNLGVGIGLMSSAGRLDVFLGLVLPHGLLELTAVFVAAGTGLRLGWAVI
;
A
#
# COMPACT_ATOMS: atom_id res chain seq x y z
N ALA A 1 -6.64 7.29 29.14
CA ALA A 1 -5.58 7.78 28.20
C ALA A 1 -6.21 7.98 26.82
N GLY A 2 -5.93 9.10 26.15
CA GLY A 2 -6.48 9.41 24.82
C GLY A 2 -5.84 8.63 23.67
N PHE A 3 -6.42 8.75 22.47
CA PHE A 3 -5.99 8.05 21.25
C PHE A 3 -4.50 8.27 20.88
N PRO A 4 -3.95 9.50 20.88
CA PRO A 4 -2.53 9.71 20.55
C PRO A 4 -1.56 8.94 21.47
N ALA A 5 -1.88 8.88 22.76
CA ALA A 5 -1.09 8.14 23.73
C ALA A 5 -1.17 6.62 23.49
N ALA A 6 -2.31 6.10 23.00
CA ALA A 6 -2.45 4.70 22.64
C ALA A 6 -1.58 4.34 21.43
N VAL A 7 -1.61 5.17 20.37
CA VAL A 7 -0.77 5.00 19.17
C VAL A 7 0.72 5.07 19.52
N TYR A 8 1.11 6.01 20.39
CA TYR A 8 2.50 6.10 20.84
C TYR A 8 2.94 4.86 21.61
N ARG A 9 2.10 4.30 22.49
CA ARG A 9 2.44 3.07 23.24
C ARG A 9 2.54 1.83 22.35
N SER A 10 1.80 1.77 21.25
CA SER A 10 1.87 0.67 20.28
C SER A 10 2.98 0.84 19.23
N ARG A 11 3.82 1.88 19.30
CA ARG A 11 4.88 2.17 18.31
C ARG A 11 5.83 1.00 18.04
N HIS A 12 6.13 0.18 19.04
CA HIS A 12 7.01 -0.97 18.87
C HIS A 12 6.41 -2.07 17.98
N TRP A 13 5.12 -1.98 17.67
CA TRP A 13 4.44 -2.86 16.73
C TRP A 13 4.23 -2.21 15.38
N TRP A 14 3.67 -0.99 15.35
CA TRP A 14 3.33 -0.37 14.07
C TRP A 14 4.51 0.28 13.36
N VAL A 15 5.54 0.77 14.06
CA VAL A 15 6.73 1.36 13.41
C VAL A 15 7.53 0.30 12.65
N PRO A 16 7.89 -0.87 13.25
CA PRO A 16 8.55 -1.92 12.48
C PRO A 16 7.68 -2.43 11.32
N THR A 17 6.36 -2.54 11.54
CA THR A 17 5.41 -2.91 10.49
C THR A 17 5.49 -1.93 9.31
N ALA A 18 5.42 -0.62 9.59
CA ALA A 18 5.53 0.42 8.57
C ALA A 18 6.86 0.34 7.81
N VAL A 19 7.99 0.26 8.54
CA VAL A 19 9.33 0.21 7.94
C VAL A 19 9.48 -1.03 7.05
N LEU A 20 9.14 -2.21 7.55
CA LEU A 20 9.24 -3.45 6.78
C LEU A 20 8.33 -3.43 5.56
N SER A 21 7.09 -2.98 5.71
CA SER A 21 6.15 -2.83 4.59
C SER A 21 6.68 -1.87 3.53
N THR A 22 7.20 -0.70 3.91
CA THR A 22 7.81 0.25 2.97
C THR A 22 9.03 -0.36 2.26
N VAL A 23 9.89 -1.08 2.97
CA VAL A 23 11.03 -1.78 2.36
C VAL A 23 10.56 -2.83 1.37
N VAL A 24 9.54 -3.62 1.70
CA VAL A 24 8.96 -4.62 0.79
C VAL A 24 8.40 -3.96 -0.47
N ALA A 25 7.63 -2.87 -0.35
CA ALA A 25 7.12 -2.15 -1.51
C ALA A 25 8.24 -1.58 -2.39
N ALA A 26 9.30 -1.03 -1.78
CA ALA A 26 10.46 -0.52 -2.49
C ALA A 26 11.23 -1.63 -3.23
N LEU A 27 11.44 -2.78 -2.58
CA LEU A 27 12.11 -3.93 -3.19
C LEU A 27 11.28 -4.51 -4.34
N LEU A 28 9.97 -4.66 -4.17
CA LEU A 28 9.07 -5.10 -5.24
C LEU A 28 9.06 -4.12 -6.41
N GLY A 29 8.97 -2.82 -6.12
CA GLY A 29 9.02 -1.78 -7.14
C GLY A 29 10.35 -1.74 -7.89
N TRP A 30 11.47 -1.86 -7.18
CA TRP A 30 12.79 -1.96 -7.79
C TRP A 30 12.92 -3.21 -8.67
N TRP A 31 12.51 -4.37 -8.17
CA TRP A 31 12.55 -5.63 -8.90
C TRP A 31 11.74 -5.56 -10.19
N ILE A 32 10.48 -5.14 -10.11
CA ILE A 32 9.59 -4.98 -11.28
C ILE A 32 10.14 -3.93 -12.24
N GLY A 33 10.63 -2.80 -11.74
CA GLY A 33 11.12 -1.70 -12.58
C GLY A 33 12.41 -2.01 -13.34
N THR A 34 13.22 -2.96 -12.86
CA THR A 34 14.52 -3.31 -13.43
C THR A 34 14.52 -4.59 -14.27
N HIS A 35 13.47 -5.42 -14.19
CA HIS A 35 13.40 -6.72 -14.85
C HIS A 35 12.21 -6.81 -15.83
N PRO A 36 12.43 -6.64 -17.15
CA PRO A 36 11.36 -6.68 -18.16
C PRO A 36 10.56 -7.99 -18.19
N GLU A 37 11.19 -9.12 -17.84
CA GLU A 37 10.54 -10.43 -17.76
C GLU A 37 9.48 -10.48 -16.65
N VAL A 38 9.68 -9.76 -15.55
CA VAL A 38 8.70 -9.64 -14.47
C VAL A 38 7.52 -8.77 -14.93
N GLN A 39 7.80 -7.72 -15.69
CA GLN A 39 6.77 -6.85 -16.27
C GLN A 39 5.88 -7.63 -17.25
N ALA A 40 6.50 -8.44 -18.12
CA ALA A 40 5.79 -9.29 -19.08
C ALA A 40 4.91 -10.36 -18.42
N ALA A 41 5.24 -10.78 -17.19
CA ALA A 41 4.40 -11.69 -16.41
C ALA A 41 3.18 -10.98 -15.78
N ILE A 42 3.22 -9.64 -15.63
CA ILE A 42 2.12 -8.85 -15.06
C ILE A 42 1.02 -8.62 -16.10
N ALA A 43 1.40 -8.13 -17.29
CA ALA A 43 0.46 -7.85 -18.37
C ALA A 43 1.16 -7.78 -19.74
N ALA A 44 0.36 -7.80 -20.80
CA ALA A 44 0.86 -7.63 -22.16
C ALA A 44 1.50 -6.24 -22.36
N PRO A 45 2.52 -6.09 -23.22
CA PRO A 45 3.22 -4.81 -23.42
C PRO A 45 2.30 -3.63 -23.77
N GLU A 46 1.26 -3.88 -24.57
CA GLU A 46 0.25 -2.89 -24.93
C GLU A 46 -0.56 -2.39 -23.73
N ASP A 47 -0.90 -3.28 -22.79
CA ASP A 47 -1.62 -2.95 -21.57
C ASP A 47 -0.74 -2.16 -20.61
N LEU A 48 0.53 -2.58 -20.46
CA LEU A 48 1.51 -1.85 -19.66
C LEU A 48 1.69 -0.42 -20.19
N ARG A 49 1.79 -0.27 -21.51
CA ARG A 49 1.87 1.06 -22.14
C ARG A 49 0.60 1.87 -21.93
N ALA A 50 -0.57 1.25 -22.00
CA ALA A 50 -1.84 1.92 -21.72
C ALA A 50 -1.95 2.37 -20.26
N MET A 51 -1.33 1.65 -19.33
CA MET A 51 -1.26 2.01 -17.91
C MET A 51 -0.30 3.16 -17.64
N THR A 52 0.89 3.15 -18.24
CA THR A 52 2.01 4.03 -17.87
C THR A 52 2.19 5.27 -18.75
N ARG A 53 1.62 5.30 -19.96
CA ARG A 53 1.70 6.49 -20.85
C ARG A 53 1.09 7.75 -20.21
N PRO A 54 1.47 8.97 -20.64
CA PRO A 54 0.77 10.20 -20.25
C PRO A 54 -0.74 10.11 -20.51
N GLY A 55 -1.56 10.46 -19.51
CA GLY A 55 -3.01 10.24 -19.52
C GLY A 55 -3.44 8.76 -19.47
N GLY A 56 -2.51 7.85 -19.15
CA GLY A 56 -2.76 6.43 -18.92
C GLY A 56 -3.44 6.16 -17.58
N LYS A 57 -3.76 4.89 -17.32
CA LYS A 57 -4.59 4.47 -16.17
C LYS A 57 -4.04 4.96 -14.83
N TYR A 58 -2.71 4.98 -14.62
CA TYR A 58 -2.14 5.46 -13.36
C TYR A 58 -2.35 6.95 -13.12
N GLU A 59 -2.32 7.76 -14.17
CA GLU A 59 -2.51 9.21 -14.05
C GLU A 59 -3.99 9.56 -13.96
N THR A 60 -4.83 8.95 -14.79
CA THR A 60 -6.28 9.21 -14.82
C THR A 60 -6.95 8.76 -13.54
N TYR A 61 -6.51 7.64 -12.93
CA TYR A 61 -7.02 7.18 -11.64
C TYR A 61 -7.05 8.29 -10.58
N TYR A 62 -6.00 9.10 -10.49
CA TYR A 62 -5.88 10.20 -9.52
C TYR A 62 -6.36 11.56 -10.03
N SER A 63 -6.58 11.75 -11.33
CA SER A 63 -6.88 13.07 -11.94
C SER A 63 -8.28 13.23 -12.52
N SER A 64 -8.99 12.15 -12.86
CA SER A 64 -10.26 12.23 -13.62
C SER A 64 -11.54 12.04 -12.80
N HIS A 65 -11.45 11.79 -11.49
CA HIS A 65 -12.62 11.56 -10.64
C HIS A 65 -13.03 12.82 -9.86
N PRO A 66 -14.33 13.03 -9.59
CA PRO A 66 -14.76 14.02 -8.60
C PRO A 66 -14.04 13.75 -7.27
N ALA A 67 -13.35 14.76 -6.73
CA ALA A 67 -12.46 14.59 -5.57
C ALA A 67 -13.16 13.89 -4.38
N ALA A 68 -14.46 14.12 -4.19
CA ALA A 68 -15.27 13.51 -3.13
C ALA A 68 -15.50 11.99 -3.33
N SER A 69 -15.78 11.52 -4.55
CA SER A 69 -16.01 10.09 -4.79
C SER A 69 -14.72 9.28 -4.73
N PHE A 70 -13.62 9.85 -5.21
CA PHE A 70 -12.28 9.28 -5.06
C PHE A 70 -11.87 9.15 -3.59
N ALA A 71 -12.01 10.23 -2.81
CA ALA A 71 -11.72 10.21 -1.39
C ALA A 71 -12.56 9.16 -0.63
N ALA A 72 -13.86 9.03 -0.95
CA ALA A 72 -14.73 8.03 -0.33
C ALA A 72 -14.31 6.59 -0.65
N GLN A 73 -13.92 6.30 -1.90
CA GLN A 73 -13.43 4.99 -2.30
C GLN A 73 -12.14 4.62 -1.55
N VAL A 74 -11.19 5.54 -1.56
CA VAL A 74 -9.89 5.34 -0.91
C VAL A 74 -10.04 5.20 0.61
N TRP A 75 -10.89 6.03 1.23
CA TRP A 75 -11.24 5.91 2.64
C TRP A 75 -11.85 4.54 2.97
N THR A 76 -12.82 4.07 2.16
CA THR A 76 -13.50 2.80 2.38
C THR A 76 -12.52 1.62 2.30
N ASN A 77 -11.64 1.63 1.29
CA ASN A 77 -10.62 0.60 1.14
C ASN A 77 -9.68 0.53 2.35
N ASN A 78 -9.17 1.69 2.78
CA ASN A 78 -8.27 1.77 3.95
C ASN A 78 -8.98 1.40 5.24
N ALA A 79 -10.23 1.85 5.43
CA ALA A 79 -11.05 1.49 6.60
C ALA A 79 -11.32 -0.02 6.66
N GLN A 80 -11.64 -0.64 5.52
CA GLN A 80 -11.83 -2.08 5.44
C GLN A 80 -10.52 -2.83 5.74
N ALA A 81 -9.40 -2.43 5.15
CA ALA A 81 -8.09 -3.03 5.42
C ALA A 81 -7.71 -2.92 6.90
N ALA A 82 -7.91 -1.75 7.51
CA ALA A 82 -7.66 -1.53 8.93
C ALA A 82 -8.55 -2.40 9.82
N ALA A 83 -9.86 -2.48 9.52
CA ALA A 83 -10.80 -3.31 10.26
C ALA A 83 -10.42 -4.80 10.18
N LEU A 84 -10.11 -5.29 8.98
CA LEU A 84 -9.67 -6.67 8.77
C LEU A 84 -8.37 -6.96 9.53
N CYS A 85 -7.40 -6.05 9.52
CA CYS A 85 -6.16 -6.21 10.27
C CYS A 85 -6.40 -6.34 11.78
N LEU A 86 -7.30 -5.53 12.34
CA LEU A 86 -7.62 -5.55 13.77
C LEU A 86 -8.37 -6.83 14.16
N VAL A 87 -9.38 -7.23 13.39
CA VAL A 87 -10.21 -8.41 13.68
C VAL A 87 -9.43 -9.69 13.43
N LEU A 88 -8.76 -9.79 12.29
CA LEU A 88 -8.06 -11.00 11.89
C LEU A 88 -6.70 -11.17 12.56
N GLY A 89 -6.22 -10.17 13.29
CA GLY A 89 -5.00 -10.25 14.10
C GLY A 89 -5.00 -11.45 15.04
N ALA A 90 -6.14 -11.74 15.68
CA ALA A 90 -6.31 -12.87 16.60
C ALA A 90 -6.04 -14.25 15.96
N PHE A 91 -6.03 -14.36 14.63
CA PHE A 91 -5.76 -15.60 13.90
C PHE A 91 -4.25 -15.75 13.62
N LEU A 92 -3.45 -15.74 14.69
CA LEU A 92 -2.01 -16.00 14.66
C LEU A 92 -1.22 -15.06 13.74
N CYS A 93 -1.65 -13.81 13.58
CA CYS A 93 -1.03 -12.80 12.69
C CYS A 93 -1.08 -13.10 11.17
N ILE A 94 -1.36 -14.33 10.74
CA ILE A 94 -1.22 -14.76 9.34
C ILE A 94 -2.05 -13.89 8.38
N PRO A 95 -3.36 -13.63 8.62
CA PRO A 95 -4.14 -12.81 7.71
C PRO A 95 -3.66 -11.37 7.63
N VAL A 96 -3.12 -10.82 8.72
CA VAL A 96 -2.59 -9.45 8.76
C VAL A 96 -1.36 -9.33 7.87
N ILE A 97 -0.44 -10.30 7.94
CA ILE A 97 0.74 -10.36 7.07
C ILE A 97 0.33 -10.44 5.60
N TRP A 98 -0.66 -11.27 5.28
CA TRP A 98 -1.18 -11.41 3.92
C TRP A 98 -1.78 -10.11 3.38
N ILE A 99 -2.60 -9.42 4.18
CA ILE A 99 -3.19 -8.12 3.81
C ILE A 99 -2.10 -7.08 3.56
N LEU A 100 -1.10 -6.99 4.45
CA LEU A 100 0.03 -6.07 4.27
C LEU A 100 0.81 -6.39 2.99
N PHE A 101 1.08 -7.66 2.73
CA PHE A 101 1.78 -8.08 1.51
C PHE A 101 1.02 -7.65 0.25
N LEU A 102 -0.30 -7.88 0.18
CA LEU A 102 -1.11 -7.45 -0.97
C LEU A 102 -1.11 -5.93 -1.15
N ASN A 103 -1.16 -5.15 -0.06
CA ASN A 103 -1.06 -3.70 -0.13
C ASN A 103 0.30 -3.27 -0.70
N MET A 104 1.38 -3.87 -0.22
CA MET A 104 2.74 -3.52 -0.66
C MET A 104 3.04 -4.03 -2.08
N LEU A 105 2.45 -5.14 -2.49
CA LEU A 105 2.53 -5.65 -3.86
C LEU A 105 1.83 -4.70 -4.83
N ASN A 106 0.61 -4.25 -4.53
CA ASN A 106 -0.10 -3.29 -5.36
C ASN A 106 0.68 -1.97 -5.50
N LEU A 107 1.24 -1.47 -4.39
CA LEU A 107 2.09 -0.29 -4.40
C LEU A 107 3.39 -0.52 -5.21
N GLY A 108 4.04 -1.66 -5.00
CA GLY A 108 5.28 -2.05 -5.68
C GLY A 108 5.09 -2.20 -7.19
N VAL A 109 3.98 -2.79 -7.65
CA VAL A 109 3.64 -2.87 -9.08
C VAL A 109 3.52 -1.47 -9.67
N GLY A 110 2.80 -0.56 -9.01
CA GLY A 110 2.70 0.83 -9.48
C GLY A 110 4.04 1.54 -9.55
N ILE A 111 4.86 1.43 -8.50
CA ILE A 111 6.22 1.98 -8.46
C ILE A 111 7.07 1.41 -9.60
N GLY A 112 7.09 0.09 -9.77
CA GLY A 112 7.95 -0.58 -10.74
C GLY A 112 7.57 -0.26 -12.18
N LEU A 113 6.28 -0.34 -12.52
CA LEU A 113 5.80 -0.04 -13.88
C LEU A 113 5.99 1.44 -14.25
N MET A 114 5.72 2.35 -13.33
CA MET A 114 5.92 3.78 -13.59
C MET A 114 7.41 4.14 -13.62
N SER A 115 8.23 3.47 -12.82
CA SER A 115 9.69 3.62 -12.87
C SER A 115 10.27 3.12 -14.19
N SER A 116 9.84 1.96 -14.71
CA SER A 116 10.33 1.44 -15.99
C SER A 116 9.91 2.31 -17.18
N ALA A 117 8.78 3.04 -17.05
CA ALA A 117 8.35 4.03 -18.01
C ALA A 117 9.01 5.42 -17.86
N GLY A 118 9.91 5.61 -16.88
CA GLY A 118 10.57 6.89 -16.62
C GLY A 118 9.65 7.96 -16.02
N ARG A 119 8.57 7.55 -15.34
CA ARG A 119 7.51 8.43 -14.81
C ARG A 119 7.25 8.20 -13.31
N LEU A 120 8.27 7.77 -12.58
CA LEU A 120 8.17 7.51 -11.15
C LEU A 120 7.81 8.78 -10.36
N ASP A 121 8.35 9.93 -10.78
CA ASP A 121 8.07 11.24 -10.22
C ASP A 121 6.58 11.60 -10.29
N VAL A 122 5.92 11.37 -11.44
CA VAL A 122 4.49 11.59 -11.60
C VAL A 122 3.69 10.67 -10.67
N PHE A 123 4.04 9.38 -10.63
CA PHE A 123 3.33 8.43 -9.78
C PHE A 123 3.46 8.78 -8.29
N LEU A 124 4.66 9.09 -7.82
CA LEU A 124 4.89 9.50 -6.43
C LEU A 124 4.20 10.82 -6.10
N GLY A 125 4.18 11.78 -7.03
CA GLY A 125 3.46 13.04 -6.88
C GLY A 125 1.95 12.85 -6.70
N LEU A 126 1.37 11.83 -7.33
CA LEU A 126 -0.04 11.47 -7.18
C LEU A 126 -0.31 10.65 -5.91
N VAL A 127 0.60 9.74 -5.55
CA VAL A 127 0.41 8.80 -4.42
C VAL A 127 0.73 9.43 -3.07
N LEU A 128 1.85 10.16 -2.94
CA LEU A 128 2.35 10.62 -1.64
C LEU A 128 1.39 11.53 -0.85
N PRO A 129 0.67 12.51 -1.46
CA PRO A 129 -0.20 13.43 -0.72
C PRO A 129 -1.32 12.72 0.05
N HIS A 130 -1.77 11.57 -0.43
CA HIS A 130 -2.90 10.82 0.13
C HIS A 130 -2.43 9.54 0.82
N GLY A 131 -1.56 8.80 0.14
CA GLY A 131 -1.05 7.50 0.58
C GLY A 131 -0.26 7.57 1.89
N LEU A 132 0.39 8.69 2.23
CA LEU A 132 1.16 8.79 3.47
C LEU A 132 0.25 8.64 4.72
N LEU A 133 -0.86 9.38 4.76
CA LEU A 133 -1.79 9.34 5.90
C LEU A 133 -2.53 8.01 5.96
N GLU A 134 -2.94 7.51 4.80
CA GLU A 134 -3.69 6.26 4.64
C GLU A 134 -2.87 5.04 5.03
N LEU A 135 -1.65 4.91 4.48
CA LEU A 135 -0.74 3.82 4.82
C LEU A 135 -0.35 3.88 6.29
N THR A 136 -0.15 5.07 6.86
CA THR A 136 0.09 5.19 8.31
C THR A 136 -1.08 4.62 9.12
N ALA A 137 -2.33 4.91 8.74
CA ALA A 137 -3.49 4.34 9.41
C ALA A 137 -3.54 2.81 9.29
N VAL A 138 -3.28 2.26 8.09
CA VAL A 138 -3.21 0.82 7.86
C VAL A 138 -2.08 0.18 8.68
N PHE A 139 -0.90 0.78 8.75
CA PHE A 139 0.23 0.25 9.54
C PHE A 139 -0.04 0.29 11.04
N VAL A 140 -0.71 1.34 11.54
CA VAL A 140 -1.13 1.40 12.95
C VAL A 140 -2.14 0.29 13.26
N ALA A 141 -3.14 0.08 12.39
CA ALA A 141 -4.12 -0.99 12.54
C ALA A 141 -3.47 -2.38 12.45
N ALA A 142 -2.62 -2.60 11.46
CA ALA A 142 -1.89 -3.85 11.25
C ALA A 142 -0.94 -4.16 12.40
N GLY A 143 -0.11 -3.20 12.84
CA GLY A 143 0.75 -3.38 14.01
C GLY A 143 -0.06 -3.71 15.27
N THR A 144 -1.23 -3.09 15.45
CA THR A 144 -2.13 -3.43 16.55
C THR A 144 -2.72 -4.83 16.42
N GLY A 145 -3.11 -5.25 15.21
CA GLY A 145 -3.56 -6.61 14.92
C GLY A 145 -2.48 -7.67 15.14
N LEU A 146 -1.25 -7.40 14.72
CA LEU A 146 -0.08 -8.27 14.97
C LEU A 146 0.20 -8.42 16.47
N ARG A 147 0.07 -7.32 17.24
CA ARG A 147 0.19 -7.39 18.70
C ARG A 147 -0.87 -8.30 19.31
N LEU A 148 -2.10 -8.24 18.81
CA LEU A 148 -3.20 -9.09 19.27
C LEU A 148 -2.91 -10.55 18.94
N GLY A 149 -2.50 -10.86 17.71
CA GLY A 149 -2.15 -12.23 17.32
C GLY A 149 -0.99 -12.81 18.12
N TRP A 150 0.02 -12.00 18.41
CA TRP A 150 1.14 -12.40 19.27
C TRP A 150 0.71 -12.72 20.70
N ALA A 151 -0.34 -12.08 21.22
CA ALA A 151 -0.84 -12.40 22.56
C ALA A 151 -1.60 -13.73 22.62
N VAL A 152 -1.98 -14.30 21.48
CA VAL A 152 -2.69 -15.58 21.36
C VAL A 152 -1.72 -16.75 21.07
N ILE A 153 -0.48 -16.45 20.65
CA ILE A 153 0.61 -17.41 20.43
C ILE A 153 1.34 -17.64 21.75
#